data_AF-A0A7X7J3F7-F1
#
_entry.id   AF-A0A7X7J3F7-F1
#
_cell.length_a   1.000
_cell.length_b   1.000
_cell.length_c   1.000
_cell.angle_alpha   90.00
_cell.angle_beta   90.00
_cell.angle_gamma   90.00
#
_symmetry.space_group_name_H-M   'P 1'
#
loop_
_entity.id
_entity.type
_entity.pdbx_description
1 polymer ?
#
loop_
_entity_poly.entity_id
_entity_poly.type
_entity_poly.pdbx_seq_one_letter_code
_entity_poly.pdbx_strand_id
1 'polypeptide(L)'
;IFQDLLTQWLLLWREKPGVREVDVWMTENLGGQKSCQCEKCRKADHNVLEARVIVAAWKKALQKQPDLRLRVLTSEETEKSNPEVFAELPPEVKVWYYHSLFTYNAGEKPMIRPYLVETARKGRWIGVCTNACALVGCWQPFTGAHFMHYRMNEFVDKKFSGYLGYAVPRLHHAAFNTEAAAEWGWNAKGRSPREFALSWAVRQGMKEPEKFAEWSDTLGPVAWDVYGSEWPAGEKRKVPGKVADLLKQGKLPDLGYVLWDVYATPWGDIKTAGQLDRDVAQAEQAVRLARELGEETLIQESLVVQGYINSLKALWVLKQVVTTSGVAERDKETARRFFKMYVDSLEQTGEALTAWEAALPAKGGRGGIMRESVKLVDGMIGEMTAVAAELGCSPR
;
A
#
# COMPACT_ATOMS: atom_id res chain seq x y z
N ILE A 1 -12.10 -29.70 -22.29
CA ILE A 1 -12.81 -29.26 -21.06
C ILE A 1 -12.37 -27.86 -20.63
N PHE A 2 -11.22 -27.64 -19.96
CA PHE A 2 -10.87 -26.29 -19.47
C PHE A 2 -10.76 -25.24 -20.58
N GLN A 3 -10.13 -25.57 -21.70
CA GLN A 3 -10.11 -24.68 -22.87
C GLN A 3 -11.51 -24.33 -23.37
N ASP A 4 -12.44 -25.29 -23.41
CA ASP A 4 -13.81 -25.07 -23.90
C ASP A 4 -14.63 -24.22 -22.92
N LEU A 5 -14.49 -24.48 -21.61
CA LEU A 5 -15.12 -23.69 -20.55
C LEU A 5 -14.65 -22.23 -20.62
N LEU A 6 -13.33 -22.02 -20.72
CA LEU A 6 -12.78 -20.67 -20.83
C LEU A 6 -13.20 -19.99 -22.13
N THR A 7 -13.28 -20.72 -23.25
CA THR A 7 -13.80 -20.19 -24.52
C THR A 7 -15.23 -19.69 -24.35
N GLN A 8 -16.10 -20.48 -23.71
CA GLN A 8 -17.49 -20.10 -23.46
C GLN A 8 -17.59 -18.90 -22.52
N TRP A 9 -16.76 -18.84 -21.48
CA TRP A 9 -16.70 -17.72 -20.55
C TRP A 9 -16.23 -16.42 -21.22
N LEU A 10 -15.23 -16.48 -22.09
CA LEU A 10 -14.77 -15.35 -22.89
C LEU A 10 -15.87 -14.81 -23.81
N LEU A 11 -16.60 -15.71 -24.49
CA LEU A 11 -17.72 -15.35 -25.36
C LEU A 11 -18.89 -14.76 -24.57
N LEU A 12 -19.22 -15.32 -23.40
CA LEU A 12 -20.26 -14.82 -22.51
C LEU A 12 -20.06 -13.33 -22.16
N TRP A 13 -18.83 -12.94 -21.83
CA TRP A 13 -18.52 -11.54 -21.53
C TRP A 13 -18.49 -10.67 -22.78
N ARG A 14 -17.93 -11.18 -23.89
CA ARG A 14 -17.91 -10.45 -25.16
C ARG A 14 -19.31 -10.14 -25.69
N GLU A 15 -20.30 -10.98 -25.40
CA GLU A 15 -21.70 -10.73 -25.77
C GLU A 15 -22.35 -9.58 -24.99
N LYS A 16 -21.74 -9.10 -23.90
CA LYS A 16 -22.26 -7.94 -23.17
C LYS A 16 -22.01 -6.64 -23.94
N PRO A 17 -23.01 -5.74 -24.02
CA PRO A 17 -22.83 -4.44 -24.68
C PRO A 17 -21.61 -3.68 -24.16
N GLY A 18 -20.79 -3.16 -25.07
CA GLY A 18 -19.61 -2.36 -24.75
C GLY A 18 -18.35 -3.16 -24.41
N VAL A 19 -18.44 -4.48 -24.15
CA VAL A 19 -17.26 -5.31 -23.87
C VAL A 19 -16.57 -5.67 -25.17
N ARG A 20 -15.29 -5.32 -25.30
CA ARG A 20 -14.42 -5.71 -26.43
C ARG A 20 -13.14 -6.40 -26.00
N GLU A 21 -12.85 -6.36 -24.72
CA GLU A 21 -11.63 -6.88 -24.13
C GLU A 21 -12.00 -7.54 -22.81
N VAL A 22 -11.43 -8.71 -22.55
CA VAL A 22 -11.69 -9.47 -21.32
C VAL A 22 -10.36 -9.75 -20.63
N ASP A 23 -10.34 -9.52 -19.32
CA ASP A 23 -9.18 -9.71 -18.46
C ASP A 23 -9.29 -11.08 -17.78
N VAL A 24 -8.30 -11.95 -18.01
CA VAL A 24 -8.19 -13.24 -17.34
C VAL A 24 -7.15 -13.13 -16.23
N TRP A 25 -7.60 -13.18 -14.98
CA TRP A 25 -6.72 -13.34 -13.83
C TRP A 25 -6.27 -14.78 -13.72
N MET A 26 -4.97 -15.01 -13.83
CA MET A 26 -4.37 -16.33 -13.64
C MET A 26 -4.53 -16.79 -12.20
N THR A 27 -4.51 -18.11 -12.01
CA THR A 27 -4.66 -18.74 -10.70
C THR A 27 -3.64 -18.18 -9.69
N GLU A 28 -4.09 -17.93 -8.46
CA GLU A 28 -3.29 -17.37 -7.36
C GLU A 28 -3.51 -18.21 -6.09
N ASN A 29 -2.65 -18.01 -5.08
CA ASN A 29 -2.85 -18.49 -3.71
C ASN A 29 -2.92 -20.02 -3.61
N LEU A 30 -2.16 -20.72 -4.44
CA LEU A 30 -2.13 -22.18 -4.41
C LEU A 30 -1.39 -22.72 -3.18
N GLY A 31 -0.65 -21.87 -2.45
CA GLY A 31 0.01 -22.26 -1.19
C GLY A 31 0.99 -23.42 -1.37
N GLY A 32 1.61 -23.52 -2.55
CA GLY A 32 2.47 -24.65 -2.92
C GLY A 32 1.74 -25.91 -3.36
N GLN A 33 0.40 -25.90 -3.41
CA GLN A 33 -0.36 -26.96 -4.08
C GLN A 33 -0.10 -26.89 -5.57
N LYS A 34 0.49 -27.94 -6.10
CA LYS A 34 0.74 -28.05 -7.52
C LYS A 34 -0.57 -28.42 -8.23
N SER A 35 -0.80 -27.88 -9.42
CA SER A 35 -1.95 -28.19 -10.28
C SER A 35 -1.97 -29.68 -10.71
N CYS A 36 -2.59 -30.07 -11.82
CA CYS A 36 -2.64 -31.48 -12.25
C CYS A 36 -1.26 -32.17 -12.19
N GLN A 37 -1.15 -33.23 -11.39
CA GLN A 37 0.11 -33.93 -11.11
C GLN A 37 0.32 -35.18 -11.98
N CYS A 38 -0.37 -35.29 -13.12
CA CYS A 38 -0.14 -36.41 -14.03
C CYS A 38 1.25 -36.32 -14.68
N GLU A 39 1.74 -37.44 -15.21
CA GLU A 39 3.10 -37.54 -15.76
C GLU A 39 3.39 -36.50 -16.86
N LYS A 40 2.36 -36.13 -17.65
CA LYS A 40 2.49 -35.11 -18.70
C LYS A 40 2.63 -33.71 -18.11
N CYS A 41 1.74 -33.33 -17.18
CA CYS A 41 1.73 -31.98 -16.61
C CYS A 41 2.94 -31.71 -15.71
N ARG A 42 3.50 -32.74 -15.06
CA ARG A 42 4.74 -32.61 -14.26
C ARG A 42 5.97 -32.20 -15.07
N LYS A 43 5.95 -32.35 -16.40
CA LYS A 43 7.09 -32.04 -17.28
C LYS A 43 7.16 -30.56 -17.68
N ALA A 44 6.18 -29.75 -17.30
CA ALA A 44 6.13 -28.33 -17.64
C ALA A 44 5.73 -27.48 -16.43
N ASP A 45 6.13 -26.21 -16.45
CA ASP A 45 5.65 -25.22 -15.49
C ASP A 45 4.13 -25.05 -15.65
N HIS A 46 3.40 -25.12 -14.53
CA HIS A 46 1.94 -24.98 -14.53
C HIS A 46 1.51 -23.61 -15.03
N ASN A 47 2.18 -22.53 -14.64
CA ASN A 47 1.82 -21.17 -15.06
C ASN A 47 1.90 -21.02 -16.59
N VAL A 48 2.91 -21.67 -17.19
CA VAL A 48 3.08 -21.75 -18.65
C VAL A 48 1.96 -22.58 -19.29
N LEU A 49 1.58 -23.71 -18.69
CA LEU A 49 0.45 -24.52 -19.17
C LEU A 49 -0.88 -23.75 -19.11
N GLU A 50 -1.10 -22.99 -18.04
CA GLU A 50 -2.28 -22.14 -17.87
C GLU A 50 -2.32 -21.03 -18.94
N ALA A 51 -1.21 -20.33 -19.16
CA ALA A 51 -1.08 -19.33 -20.23
C ALA A 51 -1.42 -19.91 -21.61
N ARG A 52 -0.91 -21.11 -21.93
CA ARG A 52 -1.24 -21.83 -23.18
C ARG A 52 -2.72 -22.14 -23.31
N VAL A 53 -3.37 -22.59 -22.23
CA VAL A 53 -4.82 -22.85 -22.21
C VAL A 53 -5.60 -21.56 -22.43
N ILE A 54 -5.20 -20.46 -21.79
CA ILE A 54 -5.82 -19.14 -21.97
C ILE A 54 -5.74 -18.70 -23.44
N VAL A 55 -4.55 -18.77 -24.05
CA VAL A 55 -4.33 -18.40 -25.45
C VAL A 55 -5.11 -19.32 -26.39
N ALA A 56 -5.13 -20.63 -26.14
CA ALA A 56 -5.87 -21.58 -26.97
C ALA A 56 -7.39 -21.36 -26.90
N ALA A 57 -7.91 -21.00 -25.72
CA ALA A 57 -9.32 -20.64 -25.55
C ALA A 57 -9.66 -19.32 -26.26
N TRP A 58 -8.82 -18.30 -26.12
CA TRP A 58 -8.99 -17.02 -26.80
C TRP A 58 -8.95 -17.16 -28.33
N LYS A 59 -7.98 -17.89 -28.88
CA LYS A 59 -7.91 -18.18 -30.33
C LYS A 59 -9.16 -18.92 -30.84
N LYS A 60 -9.74 -19.81 -30.02
CA LYS A 60 -11.01 -20.48 -30.35
C LYS A 60 -12.19 -19.51 -30.29
N ALA A 61 -12.22 -18.58 -29.33
CA ALA A 61 -13.25 -17.54 -29.24
C ALA A 61 -13.20 -16.56 -30.43
N LEU A 62 -12.00 -16.21 -30.90
CA LEU A 62 -11.81 -15.35 -32.08
C LEU A 62 -12.48 -15.88 -33.35
N GLN A 63 -12.67 -17.20 -33.48
CA GLN A 63 -13.39 -17.80 -34.62
C GLN A 63 -14.86 -17.37 -34.68
N LYS A 64 -15.44 -16.97 -33.54
CA LYS A 64 -16.82 -16.46 -33.43
C LYS A 64 -16.88 -14.95 -33.24
N GLN A 65 -15.91 -14.38 -32.54
CA GLN A 65 -15.84 -12.95 -32.22
C GLN A 65 -14.44 -12.41 -32.58
N PRO A 66 -14.17 -12.09 -33.86
CA PRO A 66 -12.83 -11.73 -34.33
C PRO A 66 -12.23 -10.46 -33.72
N ASP A 67 -13.07 -9.62 -33.08
CA ASP A 67 -12.66 -8.36 -32.46
C ASP A 67 -12.40 -8.48 -30.94
N LEU A 68 -12.60 -9.66 -30.35
CA LEU A 68 -12.36 -9.91 -28.93
C LEU A 68 -10.86 -9.79 -28.60
N ARG A 69 -10.52 -8.86 -27.71
CA ARG A 69 -9.18 -8.68 -27.17
C ARG A 69 -9.03 -9.38 -25.81
N LEU A 70 -7.78 -9.66 -25.43
CA LEU A 70 -7.45 -10.36 -24.20
C LEU A 70 -6.43 -9.56 -23.39
N ARG A 71 -6.64 -9.49 -22.07
CA ARG A 71 -5.58 -9.21 -21.11
C ARG A 71 -5.37 -10.40 -20.19
N VAL A 72 -4.14 -10.57 -19.72
CA VAL A 72 -3.76 -11.59 -18.74
C VAL A 72 -3.18 -10.90 -17.52
N LEU A 73 -3.72 -11.18 -16.34
CA LEU A 73 -3.26 -10.64 -15.06
C LEU A 73 -2.45 -11.71 -14.33
N THR A 74 -1.16 -11.41 -14.12
CA THR A 74 -0.18 -12.23 -13.39
C THR A 74 -0.15 -11.84 -11.92
N SER A 75 0.19 -12.76 -11.03
CA SER A 75 0.24 -12.55 -9.58
C SER A 75 1.59 -12.93 -8.99
N GLU A 76 1.75 -12.85 -7.67
CA GLU A 76 2.90 -13.44 -6.96
C GLU A 76 3.11 -14.93 -7.26
N GLU A 77 2.05 -15.68 -7.59
CA GLU A 77 2.13 -17.11 -7.92
C GLU A 77 2.88 -17.33 -9.24
N THR A 78 2.78 -16.37 -10.16
CA THR A 78 3.42 -16.46 -11.48
C THR A 78 4.77 -15.74 -11.54
N GLU A 79 5.18 -14.99 -10.50
CA GLU A 79 6.35 -14.10 -10.51
C GLU A 79 7.62 -14.75 -11.07
N LYS A 80 7.92 -16.00 -10.66
CA LYS A 80 9.13 -16.72 -11.09
C LYS A 80 9.07 -17.19 -12.54
N SER A 81 7.87 -17.33 -13.08
CA SER A 81 7.60 -17.87 -14.42
C SER A 81 7.12 -16.78 -15.39
N ASN A 82 7.02 -15.52 -14.96
CA ASN A 82 6.46 -14.44 -15.76
C ASN A 82 7.16 -14.28 -17.13
N PRO A 83 8.51 -14.36 -17.25
CA PRO A 83 9.17 -14.32 -18.56
C PRO A 83 8.69 -15.42 -19.51
N GLU A 84 8.57 -16.66 -19.02
CA GLU A 84 8.10 -17.82 -19.79
C GLU A 84 6.61 -17.69 -20.12
N VAL A 85 5.79 -17.25 -19.16
CA VAL A 85 4.37 -16.94 -19.38
C VAL A 85 4.22 -15.91 -20.49
N PHE A 86 4.99 -14.82 -20.47
CA PHE A 86 4.93 -13.78 -21.50
C PHE A 86 5.33 -14.32 -22.87
N ALA A 87 6.28 -15.25 -22.95
CA ALA A 87 6.67 -15.87 -24.22
C ALA A 87 5.53 -16.70 -24.85
N GLU A 88 4.61 -17.24 -24.05
CA GLU A 88 3.42 -17.96 -24.56
C GLU A 88 2.31 -17.03 -25.05
N LEU A 89 2.27 -15.78 -24.58
CA LEU A 89 1.23 -14.82 -24.93
C LEU A 89 1.54 -14.16 -26.30
N PRO A 90 0.62 -14.18 -27.28
CA PRO A 90 0.75 -13.43 -28.53
C PRO A 90 0.98 -11.93 -28.29
N PRO A 91 1.80 -11.22 -29.09
CA PRO A 91 2.19 -9.81 -28.87
C PRO A 91 1.04 -8.85 -28.56
N GLU A 92 -0.12 -9.07 -29.16
CA GLU A 92 -1.35 -8.29 -29.00
C GLU A 92 -2.09 -8.51 -27.68
N VAL A 93 -1.78 -9.59 -26.96
CA VAL A 93 -2.31 -9.84 -25.61
C VAL A 93 -1.60 -8.93 -24.63
N LYS A 94 -2.40 -8.15 -23.91
CA LYS A 94 -1.95 -7.21 -22.88
C LYS A 94 -1.67 -7.91 -21.56
N VAL A 95 -0.70 -7.42 -20.81
CA VAL A 95 -0.33 -7.99 -19.50
C VAL A 95 -0.63 -6.99 -18.38
N TRP A 96 -1.24 -7.47 -17.31
CA TRP A 96 -1.33 -6.78 -16.03
C TRP A 96 -0.38 -7.44 -15.02
N TYR A 97 0.54 -6.65 -14.47
CA TYR A 97 1.42 -7.08 -13.39
C TYR A 97 0.81 -6.77 -12.03
N TYR A 98 0.53 -7.80 -11.25
CA TYR A 98 0.13 -7.73 -9.85
C TYR A 98 1.06 -8.59 -9.02
N HIS A 99 1.39 -8.13 -7.81
CA HIS A 99 2.08 -8.94 -6.81
C HIS A 99 1.78 -8.37 -5.43
N SER A 100 1.07 -9.10 -4.58
CA SER A 100 0.58 -8.57 -3.29
C SER A 100 1.64 -7.90 -2.42
N LEU A 101 2.87 -8.45 -2.37
CA LEU A 101 3.97 -7.84 -1.60
C LEU A 101 4.62 -6.62 -2.28
N PHE A 102 4.70 -6.58 -3.61
CA PHE A 102 5.44 -5.52 -4.32
C PHE A 102 4.56 -4.39 -4.81
N THR A 103 3.31 -4.65 -5.18
CA THR A 103 2.45 -3.64 -5.80
C THR A 103 1.34 -3.11 -4.88
N TYR A 104 1.05 -3.80 -3.77
CA TYR A 104 0.10 -3.34 -2.73
C TYR A 104 0.82 -2.82 -1.48
N ASN A 105 1.72 -1.85 -1.66
CA ASN A 105 2.40 -1.15 -0.58
C ASN A 105 2.52 0.35 -0.91
N ALA A 106 2.85 1.16 0.09
CA ALA A 106 3.16 2.57 -0.12
C ALA A 106 4.67 2.84 -0.19
N GLY A 107 5.54 1.82 -0.12
CA GLY A 107 6.98 2.00 0.11
C GLY A 107 7.70 2.63 -1.08
N GLU A 108 8.62 3.58 -0.87
CA GLU A 108 9.40 4.31 -1.90
C GLU A 108 10.18 3.39 -2.86
N LYS A 109 10.42 2.14 -2.45
CA LYS A 109 11.08 1.14 -3.27
C LYS A 109 10.40 1.00 -4.65
N PRO A 110 11.18 0.77 -5.71
CA PRO A 110 10.65 0.48 -7.02
C PRO A 110 9.68 -0.71 -7.00
N MET A 111 8.43 -0.51 -7.41
CA MET A 111 7.45 -1.60 -7.55
C MET A 111 7.77 -2.48 -8.76
N ILE A 112 8.35 -1.87 -9.80
CA ILE A 112 8.53 -2.51 -11.10
C ILE A 112 9.90 -3.19 -11.19
N ARG A 113 9.87 -4.51 -11.40
CA ARG A 113 11.04 -5.39 -11.56
C ARG A 113 11.79 -5.17 -12.89
N PRO A 114 13.12 -5.42 -12.95
CA PRO A 114 13.91 -5.18 -14.16
C PRO A 114 13.39 -5.87 -15.43
N TYR A 115 12.96 -7.15 -15.34
CA TYR A 115 12.47 -7.89 -16.51
C TYR A 115 11.18 -7.28 -17.09
N LEU A 116 10.34 -6.66 -16.25
CA LEU A 116 9.14 -5.97 -16.70
C LEU A 116 9.50 -4.70 -17.46
N VAL A 117 10.49 -3.94 -16.97
CA VAL A 117 11.00 -2.74 -17.66
C VAL A 117 11.57 -3.11 -19.02
N GLU A 118 12.35 -4.19 -19.10
CA GLU A 118 12.88 -4.68 -20.37
C GLU A 118 11.75 -5.09 -21.34
N THR A 119 10.75 -5.81 -20.84
CA THR A 119 9.61 -6.27 -21.66
C THR A 119 8.78 -5.09 -22.16
N ALA A 120 8.50 -4.09 -21.32
CA ALA A 120 7.80 -2.87 -21.71
C ALA A 120 8.58 -2.06 -22.76
N ARG A 121 9.91 -1.92 -22.59
CA ARG A 121 10.79 -1.23 -23.55
C ARG A 121 10.85 -1.90 -24.92
N LYS A 122 10.63 -3.21 -24.99
CA LYS A 122 10.49 -3.96 -26.26
C LYS A 122 9.13 -3.71 -26.95
N GLY A 123 8.28 -2.84 -26.41
CA GLY A 123 7.02 -2.42 -27.01
C GLY A 123 5.81 -3.28 -26.62
N ARG A 124 5.98 -4.26 -25.72
CA ARG A 124 4.83 -5.01 -25.19
C ARG A 124 4.02 -4.12 -24.25
N TRP A 125 2.70 -4.16 -24.40
CA TRP A 125 1.79 -3.50 -23.47
C TRP A 125 1.81 -4.22 -22.12
N ILE A 126 2.32 -3.53 -21.09
CA ILE A 126 2.29 -3.98 -19.70
C ILE A 126 1.68 -2.86 -18.86
N GLY A 127 0.70 -3.19 -18.04
CA GLY A 127 0.22 -2.33 -16.98
C GLY A 127 0.53 -2.90 -15.59
N VAL A 128 0.29 -2.10 -14.55
CA VAL A 128 0.49 -2.49 -13.15
C VAL A 128 -0.81 -2.37 -12.36
N CYS A 129 -1.05 -3.34 -11.49
CA CYS A 129 -2.13 -3.34 -10.51
C CYS A 129 -1.57 -2.95 -9.14
N THR A 130 -1.92 -1.77 -8.62
CA THR A 130 -1.33 -1.21 -7.39
C THR A 130 -2.38 -0.51 -6.52
N ASN A 131 -2.08 -0.24 -5.25
CA ASN A 131 -2.95 0.49 -4.34
C ASN A 131 -3.02 2.00 -4.67
N ALA A 132 -4.20 2.59 -4.43
CA ALA A 132 -4.41 4.03 -4.39
C ALA A 132 -4.67 4.53 -2.95
N CYS A 133 -4.51 3.67 -1.95
CA CYS A 133 -4.75 3.93 -0.54
C CYS A 133 -3.48 3.67 0.27
N ALA A 134 -3.46 4.05 1.56
CA ALA A 134 -2.30 3.88 2.44
C ALA A 134 -1.80 2.44 2.46
N LEU A 135 -2.63 1.51 2.94
CA LEU A 135 -2.27 0.11 3.15
C LEU A 135 -3.46 -0.80 2.82
N VAL A 136 -3.21 -1.88 2.08
CA VAL A 136 -4.27 -2.84 1.72
C VAL A 136 -4.60 -3.72 2.94
N GLY A 137 -5.88 -3.82 3.28
CA GLY A 137 -6.35 -4.64 4.40
C GLY A 137 -6.14 -4.02 5.80
N CYS A 138 -5.64 -2.77 5.88
CA CYS A 138 -5.63 -1.94 7.09
C CYS A 138 -5.88 -0.51 6.63
N TRP A 139 -7.15 -0.09 6.65
CA TRP A 139 -7.53 1.19 6.08
C TRP A 139 -7.14 2.35 7.01
N GLN A 140 -6.68 3.43 6.41
CA GLN A 140 -6.15 4.63 7.06
C GLN A 140 -6.50 5.84 6.18
N PRO A 141 -6.72 7.03 6.76
CA PRO A 141 -6.84 8.26 5.99
C PRO A 141 -5.53 8.55 5.25
N PHE A 142 -5.59 8.96 3.98
CA PHE A 142 -4.38 9.24 3.22
C PHE A 142 -4.58 10.17 2.03
N THR A 143 -4.28 11.44 2.24
CA THR A 143 -4.18 12.49 1.23
C THR A 143 -2.76 12.55 0.67
N GLY A 144 -2.45 11.58 -0.21
CA GLY A 144 -1.09 11.23 -0.62
C GLY A 144 -0.69 11.75 -2.00
N ALA A 145 -0.72 13.07 -2.23
CA ALA A 145 -0.32 13.67 -3.53
C ALA A 145 1.10 13.26 -3.94
N HIS A 146 2.05 13.32 -3.01
CA HIS A 146 3.46 12.98 -3.22
C HIS A 146 3.65 11.51 -3.61
N PHE A 147 2.99 10.61 -2.87
CA PHE A 147 2.97 9.17 -3.16
C PHE A 147 2.44 8.89 -4.57
N MET A 148 1.26 9.41 -4.90
CA MET A 148 0.65 9.16 -6.21
C MET A 148 1.45 9.77 -7.35
N HIS A 149 1.98 10.98 -7.18
CA HIS A 149 2.85 11.61 -8.16
C HIS A 149 4.09 10.75 -8.43
N TYR A 150 4.75 10.28 -7.36
CA TYR A 150 5.92 9.40 -7.48
C TYR A 150 5.58 8.10 -8.20
N ARG A 151 4.48 7.42 -7.83
CA ARG A 151 4.09 6.15 -8.46
C ARG A 151 3.75 6.29 -9.93
N MET A 152 2.94 7.27 -10.29
CA MET A 152 2.56 7.47 -11.69
C MET A 152 3.78 7.83 -12.55
N ASN A 153 4.72 8.61 -12.00
CA ASN A 153 5.99 8.89 -12.67
C ASN A 153 6.87 7.65 -12.82
N GLU A 154 6.99 6.79 -11.78
CA GLU A 154 7.70 5.51 -11.89
C GLU A 154 7.19 4.70 -13.08
N PHE A 155 5.86 4.58 -13.22
CA PHE A 155 5.25 3.76 -14.26
C PHE A 155 5.48 4.35 -15.66
N VAL A 156 5.27 5.66 -15.84
CA VAL A 156 5.49 6.32 -17.13
C VAL A 156 6.96 6.29 -17.53
N ASP A 157 7.88 6.58 -16.61
CA ASP A 157 9.32 6.57 -16.88
C ASP A 157 9.83 5.17 -17.25
N LYS A 158 9.20 4.13 -16.67
CA LYS A 158 9.46 2.72 -17.00
C LYS A 158 8.66 2.17 -18.18
N LYS A 159 7.98 3.05 -18.94
CA LYS A 159 7.23 2.71 -20.17
C LYS A 159 6.05 1.76 -19.95
N PHE A 160 5.47 1.75 -18.76
CA PHE A 160 4.22 1.04 -18.53
C PHE A 160 3.06 1.75 -19.23
N SER A 161 2.15 0.96 -19.76
CA SER A 161 1.06 1.41 -20.63
C SER A 161 -0.31 1.42 -19.94
N GLY A 162 -0.39 0.94 -18.70
CA GLY A 162 -1.65 0.83 -17.96
C GLY A 162 -1.46 0.91 -16.45
N TYR A 163 -2.50 1.43 -15.80
CA TYR A 163 -2.65 1.49 -14.35
C TYR A 163 -4.01 0.90 -13.96
N LEU A 164 -4.01 0.01 -12.97
CA LEU A 164 -5.22 -0.51 -12.34
C LEU A 164 -5.11 -0.26 -10.82
N GLY A 165 -5.86 0.73 -10.34
CA GLY A 165 -5.81 1.20 -8.96
C GLY A 165 -6.76 0.44 -8.04
N TYR A 166 -6.23 -0.14 -6.97
CA TYR A 166 -6.99 -0.74 -5.89
C TYR A 166 -7.41 0.35 -4.89
N ALA A 167 -8.64 0.84 -5.05
CA ALA A 167 -9.23 1.92 -4.25
C ALA A 167 -10.22 1.35 -3.21
N VAL A 168 -9.68 0.87 -2.08
CA VAL A 168 -10.46 0.30 -0.98
C VAL A 168 -10.64 1.26 0.19
N PRO A 169 -11.74 1.13 0.95
CA PRO A 169 -12.84 0.16 0.80
C PRO A 169 -13.83 0.54 -0.31
N ARG A 170 -13.85 1.81 -0.73
CA ARG A 170 -14.66 2.32 -1.85
C ARG A 170 -13.96 3.51 -2.47
N LEU A 171 -14.28 3.82 -3.73
CA LEU A 171 -13.67 4.92 -4.48
C LEU A 171 -13.69 6.27 -3.75
N HIS A 172 -14.80 6.62 -3.10
CA HIS A 172 -14.93 7.93 -2.43
C HIS A 172 -14.00 8.10 -1.21
N HIS A 173 -13.56 6.99 -0.60
CA HIS A 173 -12.60 7.00 0.51
C HIS A 173 -11.16 7.22 0.06
N ALA A 174 -10.89 6.97 -1.22
CA ALA A 174 -9.59 7.20 -1.86
C ALA A 174 -9.72 8.22 -2.99
N ALA A 175 -10.71 9.12 -2.93
CA ALA A 175 -11.07 10.00 -4.03
C ALA A 175 -9.89 10.92 -4.42
N PHE A 176 -9.24 11.52 -3.42
CA PHE A 176 -8.10 12.39 -3.64
C PHE A 176 -6.98 11.68 -4.41
N ASN A 177 -6.52 10.53 -3.91
CA ASN A 177 -5.48 9.74 -4.56
C ASN A 177 -5.91 9.18 -5.92
N THR A 178 -7.20 8.86 -6.10
CA THR A 178 -7.74 8.40 -7.39
C THR A 178 -7.70 9.52 -8.42
N GLU A 179 -8.13 10.73 -8.05
CA GLU A 179 -8.03 11.91 -8.91
C GLU A 179 -6.57 12.25 -9.22
N ALA A 180 -5.67 12.06 -8.25
CA ALA A 180 -4.23 12.22 -8.45
C ALA A 180 -3.66 11.19 -9.45
N ALA A 181 -4.07 9.93 -9.35
CA ALA A 181 -3.77 8.90 -10.35
C ALA A 181 -4.27 9.29 -11.74
N ALA A 182 -5.46 9.88 -11.84
CA ALA A 182 -6.03 10.32 -13.11
C ALA A 182 -5.25 11.52 -13.69
N GLU A 183 -4.88 12.51 -12.87
CA GLU A 183 -4.08 13.67 -13.26
C GLU A 183 -2.74 13.25 -13.87
N TRP A 184 -1.97 12.43 -13.14
CA TRP A 184 -0.63 12.03 -13.58
C TRP A 184 -0.65 10.83 -14.53
N GLY A 185 -1.75 10.10 -14.60
CA GLY A 185 -2.03 9.15 -15.69
C GLY A 185 -2.29 9.86 -17.02
N TRP A 186 -2.86 11.07 -16.99
CA TRP A 186 -3.02 11.93 -18.15
C TRP A 186 -1.71 12.64 -18.53
N ASN A 187 -1.03 13.24 -17.57
CA ASN A 187 0.27 13.89 -17.78
C ASN A 187 1.18 13.77 -16.54
N ALA A 188 2.03 12.74 -16.53
CA ALA A 188 2.92 12.46 -15.40
C ALA A 188 3.93 13.58 -15.09
N LYS A 189 4.33 14.37 -16.11
CA LYS A 189 5.26 15.50 -15.96
C LYS A 189 4.53 16.85 -15.94
N GLY A 190 3.23 16.85 -15.67
CA GLY A 190 2.38 18.03 -15.60
C GLY A 190 2.53 18.78 -14.27
N ARG A 191 1.41 18.96 -13.57
CA ARG A 191 1.39 19.65 -12.26
C ARG A 191 2.27 18.96 -11.24
N SER A 192 2.94 19.76 -10.42
CA SER A 192 3.53 19.33 -9.16
C SER A 192 2.47 18.84 -8.17
N PRO A 193 2.85 18.07 -7.12
CA PRO A 193 1.93 17.69 -6.04
C PRO A 193 1.18 18.88 -5.44
N ARG A 194 1.88 19.99 -5.19
CA ARG A 194 1.29 21.22 -4.65
C ARG A 194 0.24 21.83 -5.58
N GLU A 195 0.55 21.96 -6.87
CA GLU A 195 -0.38 22.53 -7.86
C GLU A 195 -1.62 21.65 -8.04
N PHE A 196 -1.46 20.32 -7.99
CA PHE A 196 -2.58 19.38 -7.97
C PHE A 196 -3.45 19.59 -6.72
N ALA A 197 -2.85 19.61 -5.52
CA ALA A 197 -3.57 19.78 -4.26
C ALA A 197 -4.34 21.11 -4.23
N LEU A 198 -3.70 22.21 -4.68
CA LEU A 198 -4.34 23.53 -4.84
C LEU A 198 -5.53 23.45 -5.80
N SER A 199 -5.33 22.91 -7.00
CA SER A 199 -6.39 22.79 -8.01
C SER A 199 -7.56 21.90 -7.52
N TRP A 200 -7.26 20.86 -6.75
CA TRP A 200 -8.25 19.99 -6.17
C TRP A 200 -9.08 20.74 -5.11
N ALA A 201 -8.43 21.47 -4.19
CA ALA A 201 -9.10 22.26 -3.17
C ALA A 201 -10.03 23.33 -3.75
N VAL A 202 -9.60 24.03 -4.80
CA VAL A 202 -10.44 24.98 -5.55
C VAL A 202 -11.68 24.28 -6.11
N ARG A 203 -11.51 23.10 -6.74
CA ARG A 203 -12.63 22.30 -7.28
C ARG A 203 -13.61 21.82 -6.20
N GLN A 204 -13.11 21.53 -4.99
CA GLN A 204 -13.96 21.15 -3.86
C GLN A 204 -14.64 22.36 -3.19
N GLY A 205 -14.31 23.59 -3.58
CA GLY A 205 -14.88 24.80 -3.00
C GLY A 205 -14.36 25.13 -1.59
N MET A 206 -13.13 24.70 -1.27
CA MET A 206 -12.50 25.01 0.01
C MET A 206 -12.24 26.53 0.14
N LYS A 207 -12.40 27.07 1.36
CA LYS A 207 -12.25 28.51 1.61
C LYS A 207 -10.80 29.01 1.48
N GLU A 208 -9.83 28.18 1.86
CA GLU A 208 -8.40 28.52 1.85
C GLU A 208 -7.59 27.45 1.08
N PRO A 209 -7.71 27.39 -0.27
CA PRO A 209 -7.14 26.30 -1.05
C PRO A 209 -5.59 26.30 -1.04
N GLU A 210 -4.94 27.45 -0.90
CA GLU A 210 -3.49 27.58 -0.75
C GLU A 210 -2.99 26.99 0.56
N LYS A 211 -3.75 27.19 1.65
CA LYS A 211 -3.45 26.60 2.95
C LYS A 211 -3.69 25.08 2.94
N PHE A 212 -4.70 24.60 2.22
CA PHE A 212 -4.84 23.16 1.97
C PHE A 212 -3.64 22.58 1.22
N ALA A 213 -3.15 23.27 0.18
CA ALA A 213 -1.97 22.81 -0.55
C ALA A 213 -0.72 22.79 0.35
N GLU A 214 -0.54 23.79 1.22
CA GLU A 214 0.51 23.79 2.25
C GLU A 214 0.36 22.64 3.25
N TRP A 215 -0.85 22.38 3.74
CA TRP A 215 -1.12 21.25 4.60
C TRP A 215 -0.80 19.92 3.90
N SER A 216 -1.17 19.76 2.62
CA SER A 216 -0.87 18.55 1.84
C SER A 216 0.63 18.35 1.61
N ASP A 217 1.39 19.43 1.36
CA ASP A 217 2.85 19.40 1.26
C ASP A 217 3.54 19.10 2.59
N THR A 218 2.91 19.48 3.70
CA THR A 218 3.45 19.26 5.05
C THR A 218 3.17 17.84 5.53
N LEU A 219 1.93 17.36 5.40
CA LEU A 219 1.50 16.05 5.89
C LEU A 219 1.87 14.91 4.95
N GLY A 220 1.75 15.14 3.63
CA GLY A 220 1.85 14.10 2.61
C GLY A 220 3.15 13.29 2.65
N PRO A 221 4.34 13.93 2.72
CA PRO A 221 5.61 13.22 2.86
C PRO A 221 5.69 12.38 4.15
N VAL A 222 5.22 12.93 5.29
CA VAL A 222 5.24 12.20 6.58
C VAL A 222 4.31 10.98 6.55
N ALA A 223 3.09 11.15 6.05
CA ALA A 223 2.15 10.05 5.90
C ALA A 223 2.71 8.97 4.96
N TRP A 224 3.40 9.39 3.90
CA TRP A 224 4.06 8.47 2.98
C TRP A 224 5.19 7.69 3.65
N ASP A 225 6.06 8.33 4.43
CA ASP A 225 7.12 7.65 5.19
C ASP A 225 6.57 6.64 6.21
N VAL A 226 5.48 6.99 6.90
CA VAL A 226 4.76 6.10 7.83
C VAL A 226 4.21 4.87 7.11
N TYR A 227 3.40 5.07 6.07
CA TYR A 227 2.73 3.96 5.38
C TYR A 227 3.70 3.16 4.50
N GLY A 228 4.73 3.81 3.96
CA GLY A 228 5.81 3.19 3.22
C GLY A 228 6.69 2.29 4.08
N SER A 229 6.81 2.62 5.37
CA SER A 229 7.37 1.76 6.41
C SER A 229 6.41 0.66 6.88
N GLU A 230 5.32 0.39 6.17
CA GLU A 230 4.23 -0.52 6.55
C GLU A 230 3.64 -0.25 7.95
N TRP A 231 3.76 0.95 8.51
CA TRP A 231 3.26 1.21 9.87
C TRP A 231 1.81 1.71 9.86
N PRO A 232 0.90 1.14 10.69
CA PRO A 232 1.09 0.02 11.61
C PRO A 232 0.79 -1.36 10.99
N ALA A 233 0.35 -1.45 9.73
CA ALA A 233 -0.18 -2.69 9.16
C ALA A 233 0.80 -3.89 9.18
N GLY A 234 2.11 -3.64 9.21
CA GLY A 234 3.15 -4.63 9.38
C GLY A 234 2.99 -5.47 10.65
N GLU A 235 2.37 -4.91 11.70
CA GLU A 235 2.04 -5.61 12.95
C GLU A 235 1.00 -6.73 12.78
N LYS A 236 0.33 -6.81 11.63
CA LYS A 236 -0.56 -7.93 11.28
C LYS A 236 0.20 -9.13 10.72
N ARG A 237 1.47 -8.95 10.32
CA ARG A 237 2.26 -10.00 9.69
C ARG A 237 2.88 -10.91 10.74
N LYS A 238 3.06 -12.18 10.39
CA LYS A 238 3.83 -13.14 11.20
C LYS A 238 5.34 -12.91 11.13
N VAL A 239 5.80 -12.24 10.08
CA VAL A 239 7.21 -11.94 9.80
C VAL A 239 7.31 -10.44 9.50
N PRO A 240 8.22 -9.69 10.15
CA PRO A 240 9.18 -10.14 11.18
C PRO A 240 8.55 -10.49 12.53
N GLY A 241 7.26 -10.19 12.73
CA GLY A 241 6.53 -10.37 13.98
C GLY A 241 6.18 -9.04 14.63
N LYS A 242 5.70 -9.09 15.88
CA LYS A 242 5.29 -7.91 16.66
C LYS A 242 6.48 -7.07 17.10
N VAL A 243 6.43 -5.75 16.94
CA VAL A 243 7.54 -4.89 17.40
C VAL A 243 7.78 -4.95 18.90
N ALA A 244 6.76 -5.22 19.71
CA ALA A 244 6.90 -5.37 21.16
C ALA A 244 7.83 -6.55 21.51
N ASP A 245 7.65 -7.68 20.81
CA ASP A 245 8.52 -8.86 20.97
C ASP A 245 9.92 -8.60 20.42
N LEU A 246 10.02 -7.95 19.25
CA LEU A 246 11.31 -7.59 18.65
C LEU A 246 12.11 -6.63 19.54
N LEU A 247 11.45 -5.68 20.21
CA LEU A 247 12.06 -4.75 21.16
C LEU A 247 12.68 -5.52 22.32
N LYS A 248 11.90 -6.39 22.98
CA LYS A 248 12.37 -7.22 24.10
C LYS A 248 13.54 -8.11 23.73
N GLN A 249 13.52 -8.65 22.51
CA GLN A 249 14.57 -9.53 22.02
C GLN A 249 15.81 -8.79 21.53
N GLY A 250 15.81 -7.44 21.51
CA GLY A 250 16.90 -6.65 20.92
C GLY A 250 17.04 -6.87 19.41
N LYS A 251 15.94 -7.20 18.72
CA LYS A 251 15.90 -7.56 17.30
C LYS A 251 15.21 -6.52 16.41
N LEU A 252 14.83 -5.37 16.96
CA LEU A 252 14.33 -4.27 16.13
C LEU A 252 15.41 -3.88 15.10
N PRO A 253 15.03 -3.69 13.83
CA PRO A 253 15.99 -3.36 12.79
C PRO A 253 16.45 -1.90 12.87
N ASP A 254 17.48 -1.55 12.11
CA ASP A 254 17.90 -0.16 11.96
C ASP A 254 16.94 0.63 11.04
N LEU A 255 17.02 1.96 11.11
CA LEU A 255 16.29 2.87 10.22
C LEU A 255 16.61 2.57 8.74
N GLY A 256 15.58 2.56 7.89
CA GLY A 256 15.69 2.25 6.46
C GLY A 256 15.85 0.76 6.13
N TYR A 257 15.89 -0.13 7.12
CA TYR A 257 16.01 -1.56 6.88
C TYR A 257 14.69 -2.14 6.35
N VAL A 258 14.80 -3.00 5.34
CA VAL A 258 13.65 -3.74 4.78
C VAL A 258 14.03 -5.21 4.67
N LEU A 259 13.36 -6.05 5.45
CA LEU A 259 13.63 -7.49 5.47
C LEU A 259 13.20 -8.13 4.14
N TRP A 260 14.15 -8.82 3.51
CA TRP A 260 14.00 -9.51 2.20
C TRP A 260 13.41 -8.63 1.10
N ASP A 261 13.68 -7.33 1.17
CA ASP A 261 13.18 -6.31 0.24
C ASP A 261 11.65 -6.13 0.18
N VAL A 262 10.88 -6.77 1.07
CA VAL A 262 9.41 -6.72 1.07
C VAL A 262 8.77 -6.30 2.39
N TYR A 263 9.46 -6.49 3.54
CA TYR A 263 8.90 -6.14 4.84
C TYR A 263 9.60 -4.90 5.39
N ALA A 264 8.94 -3.76 5.26
CA ALA A 264 9.47 -2.44 5.61
C ALA A 264 9.19 -2.03 7.06
N THR A 265 8.46 -2.83 7.84
CA THR A 265 8.14 -2.47 9.23
C THR A 265 9.38 -2.46 10.14
N PRO A 266 9.54 -1.47 11.06
CA PRO A 266 8.67 -0.30 11.25
C PRO A 266 9.21 1.00 10.62
N TRP A 267 10.40 1.00 10.00
CA TRP A 267 11.08 2.23 9.53
C TRP A 267 11.66 2.15 8.12
N GLY A 268 11.14 1.30 7.24
CA GLY A 268 11.76 1.00 5.95
C GLY A 268 11.96 2.23 5.04
N ASP A 269 11.08 3.23 5.12
CA ASP A 269 11.22 4.48 4.37
C ASP A 269 11.79 5.64 5.22
N ILE A 270 11.89 5.45 6.53
CA ILE A 270 12.54 6.39 7.45
C ILE A 270 14.00 5.98 7.61
N LYS A 271 14.90 6.62 6.86
CA LYS A 271 16.28 6.16 6.65
C LYS A 271 17.27 6.68 7.69
N THR A 272 16.92 7.77 8.40
CA THR A 272 17.83 8.42 9.35
C THR A 272 17.09 9.01 10.54
N ALA A 273 17.77 9.13 11.68
CA ALA A 273 17.18 9.77 12.86
C ALA A 273 16.81 11.24 12.59
N GLY A 274 17.59 11.94 11.76
CA GLY A 274 17.28 13.29 11.35
C GLY A 274 16.05 13.41 10.43
N GLN A 275 15.75 12.38 9.63
CA GLN A 275 14.47 12.30 8.90
C GLN A 275 13.33 12.13 9.89
N LEU A 276 13.41 11.13 10.77
CA LEU A 276 12.40 10.88 11.81
C LEU A 276 12.09 12.11 12.66
N ASP A 277 13.11 12.89 13.05
CA ASP A 277 12.92 14.13 13.81
C ASP A 277 12.23 15.23 13.01
N ARG A 278 12.52 15.34 11.70
CA ARG A 278 11.82 16.27 10.81
C ARG A 278 10.37 15.84 10.61
N ASP A 279 10.12 14.56 10.44
CA ASP A 279 8.77 14.03 10.20
C ASP A 279 7.87 14.27 11.42
N VAL A 280 8.40 14.11 12.63
CA VAL A 280 7.70 14.48 13.89
C VAL A 280 7.35 15.97 13.90
N ALA A 281 8.31 16.84 13.58
CA ALA A 281 8.09 18.28 13.57
C ALA A 281 7.09 18.71 12.47
N GLN A 282 7.14 18.08 11.30
CA GLN A 282 6.22 18.33 10.19
C GLN A 282 4.80 17.83 10.52
N ALA A 283 4.65 16.66 11.15
CA ALA A 283 3.34 16.20 11.60
C ALA A 283 2.70 17.16 12.62
N GLU A 284 3.50 17.73 13.53
CA GLU A 284 3.02 18.76 14.46
C GLU A 284 2.55 20.03 13.72
N GLN A 285 3.30 20.47 12.70
CA GLN A 285 2.90 21.59 11.85
C GLN A 285 1.62 21.28 11.06
N ALA A 286 1.48 20.05 10.53
CA ALA A 286 0.29 19.65 9.80
C ALA A 286 -0.96 19.69 10.69
N VAL A 287 -0.87 19.26 11.96
CA VAL A 287 -1.98 19.39 12.91
C VAL A 287 -2.36 20.85 13.14
N ARG A 288 -1.39 21.77 13.24
CA ARG A 288 -1.68 23.22 13.34
C ARG A 288 -2.41 23.73 12.10
N LEU A 289 -1.89 23.46 10.91
CA LEU A 289 -2.50 23.88 9.64
C LEU A 289 -3.92 23.31 9.47
N ALA A 290 -4.13 22.04 9.82
CA ALA A 290 -5.44 21.42 9.77
C ALA A 290 -6.45 22.09 10.71
N ARG A 291 -6.03 22.46 11.92
CA ARG A 291 -6.88 23.19 12.87
C ARG A 291 -7.21 24.59 12.38
N GLU A 292 -6.26 25.27 11.72
CA GLU A 292 -6.50 26.57 11.10
C GLU A 292 -7.47 26.50 9.92
N LEU A 293 -7.40 25.42 9.12
CA LEU A 293 -8.37 25.15 8.05
C LEU A 293 -9.78 24.85 8.59
N GLY A 294 -9.87 24.28 9.80
CA GLY A 294 -11.14 24.01 10.48
C GLY A 294 -11.95 22.85 9.88
N GLU A 295 -11.33 22.03 9.03
CA GLU A 295 -11.95 20.86 8.41
C GLU A 295 -11.67 19.60 9.22
N GLU A 296 -12.71 19.01 9.81
CA GLU A 296 -12.60 17.89 10.76
C GLU A 296 -11.84 16.70 10.17
N THR A 297 -12.11 16.34 8.91
CA THR A 297 -11.41 15.23 8.24
C THR A 297 -9.91 15.47 8.13
N LEU A 298 -9.46 16.71 7.94
CA LEU A 298 -8.03 17.03 7.86
C LEU A 298 -7.37 17.02 9.24
N ILE A 299 -8.09 17.50 10.26
CA ILE A 299 -7.63 17.48 11.65
C ILE A 299 -7.40 16.04 12.08
N GLN A 300 -8.39 15.17 11.87
CA GLN A 300 -8.31 13.78 12.30
C GLN A 300 -7.27 12.99 11.50
N GLU A 301 -7.15 13.21 10.18
CA GLU A 301 -6.04 12.61 9.40
C GLU A 301 -4.67 13.04 9.93
N SER A 302 -4.49 14.32 10.26
CA SER A 302 -3.23 14.83 10.80
C SER A 302 -2.90 14.22 12.17
N LEU A 303 -3.91 14.05 13.04
CA LEU A 303 -3.74 13.42 14.35
C LEU A 303 -3.40 11.92 14.25
N VAL A 304 -3.98 11.21 13.28
CA VAL A 304 -3.63 9.81 12.98
C VAL A 304 -2.15 9.69 12.62
N VAL A 305 -1.71 10.46 11.62
CA VAL A 305 -0.32 10.44 11.13
C VAL A 305 0.66 10.92 12.20
N GLN A 306 0.31 11.96 12.97
CA GLN A 306 1.11 12.43 14.09
C GLN A 306 1.30 11.35 15.15
N GLY A 307 0.23 10.66 15.54
CA GLY A 307 0.33 9.57 16.51
C GLY A 307 1.20 8.42 16.00
N TYR A 308 1.08 8.08 14.70
CA TYR A 308 1.96 7.09 14.07
C TYR A 308 3.43 7.50 14.07
N ILE A 309 3.80 8.70 13.60
CA ILE A 309 5.22 9.09 13.56
C ILE A 309 5.80 9.26 14.98
N ASN A 310 5.01 9.72 15.94
CA ASN A 310 5.43 9.81 17.34
C ASN A 310 5.65 8.43 17.97
N SER A 311 4.80 7.44 17.68
CA SER A 311 5.03 6.05 18.13
C SER A 311 6.30 5.46 17.53
N LEU A 312 6.59 5.75 16.24
CA LEU A 312 7.85 5.34 15.59
C LEU A 312 9.08 6.02 16.22
N LYS A 313 8.98 7.31 16.56
CA LYS A 313 10.03 8.04 17.30
C LYS A 313 10.27 7.43 18.67
N ALA A 314 9.20 7.12 19.39
CA ALA A 314 9.29 6.47 20.69
C ALA A 314 9.94 5.10 20.61
N LEU A 315 9.53 4.27 19.65
CA LEU A 315 10.10 2.95 19.41
C LEU A 315 11.61 3.04 19.08
N TRP A 316 12.04 4.06 18.32
CA TRP A 316 13.44 4.25 17.99
C TRP A 316 14.30 4.56 19.22
N VAL A 317 13.80 5.39 20.13
CA VAL A 317 14.51 5.67 21.39
C VAL A 317 14.49 4.45 22.31
N LEU A 318 13.35 3.75 22.40
CA LEU A 318 13.25 2.51 23.19
C LEU A 318 14.23 1.44 22.71
N LYS A 319 14.42 1.29 21.39
CA LYS A 319 15.44 0.39 20.80
C LYS A 319 16.85 0.64 21.34
N GLN A 320 17.18 1.87 21.73
CA GLN A 320 18.52 2.23 22.21
C GLN A 320 18.73 1.91 23.70
N VAL A 321 17.65 1.86 24.49
CA VAL A 321 17.71 1.72 25.96
C VAL A 321 17.21 0.36 26.46
N VAL A 322 16.42 -0.35 25.67
CA VAL A 322 15.94 -1.71 25.98
C VAL A 322 16.91 -2.74 25.43
N THR A 323 17.39 -3.64 26.29
CA THR A 323 18.26 -4.76 25.94
C THR A 323 17.60 -6.08 26.31
N THR A 324 18.17 -7.20 25.89
CA THR A 324 17.72 -8.55 26.29
C THR A 324 17.85 -8.82 27.79
N SER A 325 18.69 -8.05 28.50
CA SER A 325 18.83 -8.09 29.96
C SER A 325 17.92 -7.08 30.68
N GLY A 326 17.08 -6.36 29.94
CA GLY A 326 16.19 -5.32 30.45
C GLY A 326 16.69 -3.90 30.19
N VAL A 327 16.24 -2.95 31.02
CA VAL A 327 16.60 -1.53 30.95
C VAL A 327 17.49 -1.19 32.14
N ALA A 328 18.66 -0.59 31.90
CA ALA A 328 19.56 -0.15 32.97
C ALA A 328 18.93 0.96 33.83
N GLU A 329 19.28 1.02 35.12
CA GLU A 329 18.69 1.98 36.07
C GLU A 329 18.78 3.44 35.61
N ARG A 330 19.92 3.84 35.04
CA ARG A 330 20.12 5.20 34.49
C ARG A 330 19.19 5.54 33.33
N ASP A 331 18.68 4.52 32.62
CA ASP A 331 17.87 4.66 31.41
C ASP A 331 16.37 4.44 31.69
N LYS A 332 15.99 4.11 32.93
CA LYS A 332 14.60 3.83 33.34
C LYS A 332 13.66 5.01 33.10
N GLU A 333 14.10 6.23 33.40
CA GLU A 333 13.28 7.43 33.22
C GLU A 333 13.03 7.70 31.72
N THR A 334 14.07 7.62 30.90
CA THR A 334 13.96 7.71 29.44
C THR A 334 13.04 6.64 28.89
N ALA A 335 13.20 5.38 29.31
CA ALA A 335 12.33 4.30 28.89
C ALA A 335 10.86 4.56 29.28
N ARG A 336 10.57 4.96 30.54
CA ARG A 336 9.20 5.31 30.98
C ARG A 336 8.59 6.40 30.11
N ARG A 337 9.34 7.47 29.85
CA ARG A 337 8.88 8.59 29.01
C ARG A 337 8.51 8.12 27.61
N PHE A 338 9.33 7.29 26.97
CA PHE A 338 9.09 6.86 25.60
C PHE A 338 8.08 5.70 25.50
N PHE A 339 7.95 4.83 26.50
CA PHE A 339 6.80 3.93 26.58
C PHE A 339 5.49 4.72 26.69
N LYS A 340 5.45 5.77 27.52
CA LYS A 340 4.29 6.66 27.62
C LYS A 340 4.00 7.34 26.29
N MET A 341 5.00 7.94 25.66
CA MET A 341 4.85 8.56 24.34
C MET A 341 4.31 7.59 23.30
N TYR A 342 4.78 6.34 23.26
CA TYR A 342 4.29 5.31 22.35
C TYR A 342 2.80 5.02 22.58
N VAL A 343 2.40 4.78 23.83
CA VAL A 343 1.02 4.46 24.21
C VAL A 343 0.09 5.64 23.93
N ASP A 344 0.39 6.83 24.47
CA ASP A 344 -0.44 8.04 24.31
C ASP A 344 -0.63 8.38 22.82
N SER A 345 0.42 8.22 22.00
CA SER A 345 0.36 8.52 20.57
C SER A 345 -0.55 7.54 19.81
N LEU A 346 -0.54 6.27 20.20
CA LEU A 346 -1.42 5.27 19.61
C LEU A 346 -2.87 5.41 20.11
N GLU A 347 -3.08 5.79 21.37
CA GLU A 347 -4.42 6.13 21.88
C GLU A 347 -5.02 7.29 21.08
N GLN A 348 -4.26 8.38 20.88
CA GLN A 348 -4.65 9.48 20.00
C GLN A 348 -5.02 8.97 18.61
N THR A 349 -4.21 8.08 18.01
CA THR A 349 -4.52 7.53 16.70
C THR A 349 -5.82 6.73 16.70
N GLY A 350 -6.07 5.89 17.70
CA GLY A 350 -7.31 5.11 17.80
C GLY A 350 -8.56 5.99 17.87
N GLU A 351 -8.51 7.04 18.69
CA GLU A 351 -9.57 8.05 18.78
C GLU A 351 -9.75 8.79 17.45
N ALA A 352 -8.66 9.27 16.86
CA ALA A 352 -8.68 10.03 15.62
C ALA A 352 -9.18 9.21 14.42
N LEU A 353 -8.88 7.90 14.34
CA LEU A 353 -9.43 7.03 13.31
C LEU A 353 -10.95 6.95 13.38
N THR A 354 -11.49 6.83 14.60
CA THR A 354 -12.93 6.77 14.83
C THR A 354 -13.59 8.11 14.49
N ALA A 355 -13.00 9.21 14.93
CA ALA A 355 -13.48 10.56 14.64
C ALA A 355 -13.41 10.90 13.15
N TRP A 356 -12.34 10.47 12.47
CA TRP A 356 -12.18 10.66 11.03
C TRP A 356 -13.28 9.95 10.25
N GLU A 357 -13.58 8.67 10.58
CA GLU A 357 -14.67 7.94 9.94
C GLU A 357 -16.02 8.64 10.14
N ALA A 358 -16.28 9.17 11.34
CA ALA A 358 -17.50 9.91 11.65
C ALA A 358 -17.61 11.25 10.89
N ALA A 359 -16.47 11.87 10.55
CA ALA A 359 -16.41 13.13 9.80
C ALA A 359 -16.60 12.94 8.28
N LEU A 360 -16.53 11.71 7.77
CA LEU A 360 -16.71 11.45 6.35
C LEU A 360 -18.16 11.70 5.91
N PRO A 361 -18.38 12.17 4.67
CA PRO A 361 -19.72 12.36 4.14
C PRO A 361 -20.52 11.06 4.22
N ALA A 362 -21.75 11.12 4.75
CA ALA A 362 -22.66 9.98 4.86
C ALA A 362 -23.11 9.45 3.47
N LYS A 363 -22.22 8.74 2.77
CA LYS A 363 -22.48 8.17 1.44
C LYS A 363 -22.58 6.65 1.51
N GLY A 364 -23.69 6.17 2.09
CA GLY A 364 -24.17 4.78 1.95
C GLY A 364 -23.19 3.68 2.37
N GLY A 365 -22.20 3.99 3.22
CA GLY A 365 -21.24 3.03 3.76
C GLY A 365 -21.81 2.24 4.94
N ARG A 366 -21.39 0.99 5.10
CA ARG A 366 -21.47 0.35 6.42
C ARG A 366 -20.44 1.06 7.30
N GLY A 367 -20.87 1.66 8.41
CA GLY A 367 -19.95 2.20 9.41
C GLY A 367 -19.11 1.10 10.07
N GLY A 368 -18.08 1.49 10.80
CA GLY A 368 -17.12 0.60 11.43
C GLY A 368 -16.03 0.10 10.49
N ILE A 369 -15.70 0.88 9.46
CA ILE A 369 -14.62 0.57 8.52
C ILE A 369 -13.26 0.64 9.24
N MET A 370 -13.09 1.56 10.18
CA MET A 370 -11.86 1.70 10.97
C MET A 370 -11.71 0.69 12.09
N ARG A 371 -12.73 -0.15 12.36
CA ARG A 371 -12.73 -1.09 13.50
C ARG A 371 -11.49 -1.98 13.55
N GLU A 372 -11.08 -2.52 12.41
CA GLU A 372 -9.90 -3.40 12.37
C GLU A 372 -8.59 -2.65 12.57
N SER A 373 -8.51 -1.39 12.12
CA SER A 373 -7.35 -0.52 12.35
C SER A 373 -7.28 -0.07 13.82
N VAL A 374 -8.41 0.29 14.44
CA VAL A 374 -8.50 0.62 15.87
C VAL A 374 -8.11 -0.60 16.72
N LYS A 375 -8.68 -1.77 16.43
CA LYS A 375 -8.33 -3.01 17.14
C LYS A 375 -6.84 -3.37 17.04
N LEU A 376 -6.22 -3.10 15.88
CA LEU A 376 -4.79 -3.30 15.71
C LEU A 376 -3.99 -2.38 16.65
N VAL A 377 -4.34 -1.09 16.67
CA VAL A 377 -3.72 -0.09 17.54
C VAL A 377 -3.91 -0.43 19.02
N ASP A 378 -5.11 -0.83 19.44
CA ASP A 378 -5.39 -1.28 20.81
C ASP A 378 -4.53 -2.48 21.21
N GLY A 379 -4.36 -3.44 20.30
CA GLY A 379 -3.48 -4.58 20.49
C GLY A 379 -2.03 -4.16 20.71
N MET A 380 -1.53 -3.24 19.89
CA MET A 380 -0.16 -2.70 20.01
C MET A 380 0.05 -1.95 21.33
N ILE A 381 -0.97 -1.19 21.79
CA ILE A 381 -0.95 -0.52 23.10
C ILE A 381 -0.84 -1.55 24.22
N GLY A 382 -1.69 -2.59 24.20
CA GLY A 382 -1.68 -3.65 25.21
C GLY A 382 -0.35 -4.40 25.25
N GLU A 383 0.17 -4.79 24.08
CA GLU A 383 1.47 -5.46 23.93
C GLU A 383 2.60 -4.58 24.50
N MET A 384 2.68 -3.32 24.10
CA MET A 384 3.76 -2.42 24.55
C MET A 384 3.66 -2.06 26.04
N THR A 385 2.43 -1.92 26.56
CA THR A 385 2.19 -1.69 28.00
C THR A 385 2.66 -2.87 28.83
N ALA A 386 2.43 -4.10 28.36
CA ALA A 386 2.92 -5.31 29.01
C ALA A 386 4.46 -5.35 29.02
N VAL A 387 5.11 -5.01 27.91
CA VAL A 387 6.58 -4.88 27.84
C VAL A 387 7.09 -3.85 28.84
N ALA A 388 6.46 -2.68 28.91
CA ALA A 388 6.85 -1.62 29.85
C ALA A 388 6.75 -2.09 31.31
N ALA A 389 5.67 -2.81 31.66
CA ALA A 389 5.45 -3.36 33.00
C ALA A 389 6.49 -4.41 33.39
N GLU A 390 6.77 -5.36 32.51
CA GLU A 390 7.79 -6.40 32.71
C GLU A 390 9.19 -5.78 32.94
N LEU A 391 9.47 -4.70 32.23
CA LEU A 391 10.75 -3.98 32.35
C LEU A 391 10.78 -3.00 33.54
N GLY A 392 9.73 -2.88 34.37
CA GLY A 392 9.67 -1.92 35.48
C GLY A 392 9.64 -0.44 35.02
N CYS A 393 9.18 -0.22 33.79
CA CYS A 393 9.14 1.03 33.07
C CYS A 393 7.72 1.45 32.68
N SER A 394 6.69 0.98 33.40
CA SER A 394 5.30 1.37 33.15
C SER A 394 5.16 2.89 33.09
N PRO A 395 4.40 3.43 32.12
CA PRO A 395 3.92 4.81 32.16
C PRO A 395 3.24 5.06 33.50
N ARG A 396 3.61 6.15 34.19
CA ARG A 396 2.90 6.60 35.39
C ARG A 396 1.71 7.47 35.01
#